data_AF-A0A351MIU4-F1
#
_entry.id   AF-A0A351MIU4-F1
#
_cell.length_a   1.000
_cell.length_b   1.000
_cell.length_c   1.000
_cell.angle_alpha   90.00
_cell.angle_beta   90.00
_cell.angle_gamma   90.00
#
_symmetry.space_group_name_H-M   'P 1'
#
loop_
_entity.id
_entity.type
_entity.pdbx_description
1 polymer ?
#
loop_
_entity_poly.entity_id
_entity_poly.type
_entity_poly.pdbx_seq_one_letter_code
_entity_poly.pdbx_strand_id
1 'polypeptide(L)'
;MPFAQPPTIDGELLEWELRPGPGLGLPAQTGFNERWTGREDFSARLWLAWDADYLYLAAQATDDKVVLAPGGDRNKGDLLRFWWAADAADAGVALTLQPAKDDLAAQLIDTGTGGALPGAVAAWVSVDR
;
A
#
# COMPACT_ATOMS: atom_id res chain seq x y z
N MET A 1 -13.22 -4.16 -9.88
CA MET A 1 -14.64 -4.48 -10.08
C MET A 1 -15.44 -3.69 -9.06
N PRO A 2 -16.72 -3.36 -9.30
CA PRO A 2 -17.52 -2.67 -8.29
C PRO A 2 -17.66 -3.52 -7.02
N PHE A 3 -17.57 -2.88 -5.86
CA PHE A 3 -17.85 -3.46 -4.56
C PHE A 3 -19.30 -3.14 -4.19
N ALA A 4 -20.09 -4.15 -3.80
CA ALA A 4 -21.53 -3.98 -3.60
C ALA A 4 -21.86 -3.16 -2.32
N GLN A 5 -20.97 -3.20 -1.33
CA GLN A 5 -21.03 -2.39 -0.10
C GLN A 5 -19.61 -1.90 0.22
N PRO A 6 -19.39 -0.63 0.56
CA PRO A 6 -18.06 -0.13 0.92
C PRO A 6 -17.36 -1.03 1.96
N PRO A 7 -16.09 -1.41 1.74
CA PRO A 7 -15.33 -2.14 2.76
C PRO A 7 -15.08 -1.24 3.97
N THR A 8 -14.94 -1.86 5.14
CA THR A 8 -14.49 -1.16 6.34
C THR A 8 -12.98 -0.86 6.21
N ILE A 9 -12.56 0.36 6.51
CA ILE A 9 -11.15 0.76 6.48
C ILE A 9 -10.55 0.59 7.88
N ASP A 10 -10.24 -0.65 8.24
CA ASP A 10 -9.69 -1.05 9.55
C ASP A 10 -8.35 -1.79 9.45
N GLY A 11 -7.90 -2.12 8.24
CA GLY A 11 -6.64 -2.84 7.98
C GLY A 11 -6.80 -4.36 7.96
N GLU A 12 -8.00 -4.87 8.17
CA GLU A 12 -8.32 -6.29 8.07
C GLU A 12 -8.70 -6.67 6.62
N LEU A 13 -8.42 -7.92 6.25
CA LEU A 13 -8.58 -8.39 4.86
C LEU A 13 -9.77 -9.32 4.63
N LEU A 14 -10.55 -9.63 5.67
CA LEU A 14 -11.63 -10.62 5.59
C LEU A 14 -12.64 -10.34 4.46
N GLU A 15 -13.03 -9.07 4.28
CA GLU A 15 -13.96 -8.63 3.24
C GLU A 15 -13.35 -8.70 1.82
N TRP A 16 -12.03 -8.84 1.73
CA TRP A 16 -11.23 -8.84 0.50
C TRP A 16 -10.84 -10.26 0.05
N GLU A 17 -10.85 -11.25 0.95
CA GLU A 17 -10.35 -12.61 0.71
C GLU A 17 -11.05 -13.36 -0.42
N LEU A 18 -12.32 -13.04 -0.68
CA LEU A 18 -13.08 -13.65 -1.77
C LEU A 18 -12.55 -13.29 -3.16
N ARG A 19 -11.69 -12.26 -3.27
CA ARG A 19 -11.18 -11.76 -4.57
C ARG A 19 -9.71 -11.32 -4.48
N PRO A 20 -8.75 -12.26 -4.33
CA PRO A 20 -7.33 -11.92 -4.30
C PRO A 20 -6.91 -11.25 -5.61
N GLY A 21 -6.33 -10.04 -5.50
CA GLY A 21 -5.69 -9.39 -6.63
C GLY A 21 -4.25 -9.91 -6.85
N PRO A 22 -3.46 -9.23 -7.70
CA PRO A 22 -2.16 -9.73 -8.12
C PRO A 22 -1.18 -9.83 -6.95
N GLY A 23 -0.39 -10.91 -6.94
CA GLY A 23 0.77 -11.05 -6.08
C GLY A 23 2.00 -10.40 -6.70
N LEU A 24 2.77 -9.70 -5.87
CA LEU A 24 4.10 -9.17 -6.12
C LEU A 24 5.14 -10.04 -5.39
N GLY A 25 6.31 -10.22 -6.00
CA GLY A 25 7.40 -11.04 -5.45
C GLY A 25 7.95 -12.05 -6.44
N LEU A 26 7.86 -11.78 -7.75
CA LEU A 26 8.62 -12.50 -8.77
C LEU A 26 9.68 -11.58 -9.36
N PRO A 27 10.85 -12.09 -9.79
CA PRO A 27 11.90 -11.27 -10.40
C PRO A 27 11.41 -10.42 -11.59
N ALA A 28 10.48 -10.94 -12.39
CA ALA A 28 9.94 -10.22 -13.54
C ALA A 28 9.01 -9.04 -13.19
N GLN A 29 8.59 -8.93 -11.93
CA GLN A 29 7.65 -7.91 -11.47
C GLN A 29 8.35 -6.74 -10.76
N THR A 30 9.69 -6.77 -10.67
CA THR A 30 10.39 -6.00 -9.65
C THR A 30 11.64 -5.32 -10.23
N GLY A 31 11.93 -4.13 -9.72
CA GLY A 31 13.25 -3.49 -9.83
C GLY A 31 14.14 -3.86 -8.64
N PHE A 32 13.95 -5.04 -8.05
CA PHE A 32 14.71 -5.45 -6.88
C PHE A 32 16.19 -5.56 -7.23
N ASN A 33 17.05 -5.09 -6.33
CA ASN A 33 18.50 -5.18 -6.49
C ASN A 33 19.02 -6.54 -6.02
N GLU A 34 20.34 -6.73 -6.11
CA GLU A 34 21.04 -7.95 -5.67
C GLU A 34 20.88 -8.33 -4.19
N ARG A 35 20.22 -7.51 -3.37
CA ARG A 35 19.97 -7.78 -1.94
C ARG A 35 18.66 -8.50 -1.68
N TRP A 36 17.70 -8.46 -2.62
CA TRP A 36 16.44 -9.18 -2.46
C TRP A 36 16.65 -10.67 -2.74
N THR A 37 16.34 -11.50 -1.77
CA THR A 37 16.65 -12.94 -1.78
C THR A 37 15.45 -13.82 -2.14
N GLY A 38 14.24 -13.25 -2.22
CA GLY A 38 13.04 -13.96 -2.65
C GLY A 38 11.76 -13.47 -1.99
N ARG A 39 10.66 -14.21 -2.17
CA ARG A 39 9.34 -13.81 -1.65
C ARG A 39 9.26 -13.70 -0.12
N GLU A 40 10.05 -14.51 0.58
CA GLU A 40 10.07 -14.51 2.05
C GLU A 40 10.80 -13.29 2.61
N ASP A 41 11.68 -12.69 1.82
CA ASP A 41 12.39 -11.45 2.16
C ASP A 41 11.45 -10.25 1.95
N PHE A 42 10.88 -10.11 0.75
CA PHE A 42 9.83 -9.12 0.52
C PHE A 42 8.85 -9.55 -0.57
N SER A 43 7.56 -9.55 -0.26
CA SER A 43 6.47 -9.81 -1.21
C SER A 43 5.19 -9.11 -0.79
N ALA A 44 4.24 -9.00 -1.71
CA ALA A 44 2.93 -8.44 -1.39
C ALA A 44 1.80 -9.09 -2.17
N ARG A 45 0.59 -8.98 -1.66
CA ARG A 45 -0.65 -9.19 -2.42
C ARG A 45 -1.45 -7.89 -2.38
N LEU A 46 -2.00 -7.51 -3.52
CA LEU A 46 -2.76 -6.28 -3.66
C LEU A 46 -4.22 -6.60 -3.97
N TRP A 47 -5.12 -5.70 -3.56
CA TRP A 47 -6.53 -5.72 -3.92
C TRP A 47 -6.97 -4.33 -4.38
N LEU A 48 -7.88 -4.31 -5.36
CA LEU A 48 -8.42 -3.09 -5.94
C LEU A 48 -9.94 -3.22 -6.10
N ALA A 49 -10.66 -2.23 -5.59
CA ALA A 49 -12.10 -2.14 -5.73
C ALA A 49 -12.56 -0.68 -5.84
N TRP A 50 -13.81 -0.47 -6.20
CA TRP A 50 -14.42 0.87 -6.26
C TRP A 50 -15.93 0.80 -6.10
N ASP A 51 -16.54 1.93 -5.79
CA ASP A 51 -17.98 2.17 -5.97
C ASP A 51 -18.20 3.51 -6.73
N ALA A 52 -19.34 4.16 -6.52
CA ALA A 52 -19.66 5.43 -7.16
C ALA A 52 -18.87 6.62 -6.58
N ASP A 53 -18.39 6.49 -5.34
CA ASP A 53 -17.83 7.59 -4.55
C ASP A 53 -16.32 7.43 -4.32
N TYR A 54 -15.83 6.19 -4.22
CA TYR A 54 -14.45 5.92 -3.80
C TYR A 54 -13.75 4.80 -4.59
N LEU A 55 -12.42 4.93 -4.65
CA LEU A 55 -11.50 3.86 -4.99
C LEU A 55 -10.93 3.27 -3.69
N TYR A 56 -10.95 1.96 -3.57
CA TYR A 56 -10.46 1.22 -2.41
C TYR A 56 -9.24 0.40 -2.78
N LEU A 57 -8.22 0.49 -1.94
CA LEU A 57 -6.95 -0.22 -2.06
C LEU A 57 -6.70 -0.99 -0.77
N ALA A 58 -6.33 -2.26 -0.89
CA ALA A 58 -5.83 -3.04 0.22
C ALA A 58 -4.57 -3.80 -0.20
N ALA A 59 -3.71 -4.07 0.77
CA ALA A 59 -2.48 -4.79 0.55
C ALA A 59 -2.07 -5.59 1.77
N GLN A 60 -1.48 -6.75 1.51
CA GLN A 60 -0.81 -7.57 2.50
C GLN A 60 0.64 -7.67 2.08
N ALA A 61 1.56 -7.10 2.85
CA ALA A 61 2.98 -7.25 2.63
C ALA A 61 3.54 -8.34 3.55
N THR A 62 4.51 -9.10 3.04
CA THR A 62 5.40 -9.94 3.83
C THR A 62 6.77 -9.34 3.73
N ASP A 63 7.37 -9.10 4.90
CA ASP A 63 8.71 -8.55 5.05
C ASP A 63 9.39 -9.31 6.19
N ASP A 64 10.66 -9.66 6.03
CA ASP A 64 11.44 -10.30 7.09
C ASP A 64 11.84 -9.30 8.19
N LYS A 65 11.80 -7.99 7.88
CA LYS A 65 12.16 -6.92 8.82
C LYS A 65 11.42 -5.62 8.52
N VAL A 66 10.46 -5.29 9.39
CA VAL A 66 9.79 -3.99 9.35
C VAL A 66 10.70 -2.85 9.83
N VAL A 67 10.95 -1.86 8.98
CA VAL A 67 11.73 -0.64 9.24
C VAL A 67 10.84 0.59 9.15
N LEU A 68 10.55 1.22 10.29
CA LEU A 68 9.79 2.47 10.33
C LEU A 68 10.71 3.69 10.18
N ALA A 69 10.78 4.25 8.96
CA ALA A 69 11.37 5.54 8.58
C ALA A 69 12.40 6.14 9.58
N PRO A 70 13.64 5.62 9.62
CA PRO A 70 14.67 6.05 10.56
C PRO A 70 15.04 7.53 10.34
N GLY A 71 15.09 8.30 11.43
CA GLY A 71 15.36 9.74 11.36
C GLY A 71 14.27 10.57 10.67
N GLY A 72 13.08 10.01 10.45
CA GLY A 72 11.96 10.69 9.79
C GLY A 72 12.03 10.71 8.26
N ASP A 73 13.08 10.15 7.67
CA ASP A 73 13.19 10.00 6.22
C ASP A 73 12.36 8.80 5.75
N ARG A 74 11.18 9.13 5.22
CA ARG A 74 10.18 8.16 4.77
C ARG A 74 10.68 7.26 3.65
N ASN A 75 11.67 7.68 2.87
CA ASN A 75 12.24 6.84 1.81
C ASN A 75 13.25 5.80 2.33
N LYS A 76 13.53 5.80 3.65
CA LYS A 76 14.44 4.86 4.30
C LYS A 76 13.75 3.81 5.17
N GLY A 77 12.41 3.81 5.18
CA GLY A 77 11.62 2.78 5.83
C GLY A 77 10.66 2.11 4.85
N ASP A 78 9.95 1.10 5.34
CA ASP A 78 9.01 0.36 4.52
C ASP A 78 7.77 1.18 4.27
N LEU A 79 7.31 1.10 3.03
CA LEU A 79 6.16 1.84 2.56
C LEU A 79 5.48 1.05 1.45
N LEU A 80 4.22 1.37 1.24
CA LEU A 80 3.52 0.97 0.03
C LEU A 80 3.22 2.23 -0.78
N ARG A 81 3.62 2.24 -2.06
CA ARG A 81 3.38 3.36 -2.97
C ARG A 81 2.59 2.88 -4.17
N PHE A 82 1.49 3.57 -4.42
CA PHE A 82 0.63 3.35 -5.56
C PHE A 82 0.86 4.46 -6.57
N TRP A 83 1.06 4.09 -7.83
CA TRP A 83 1.08 5.04 -8.94
C TRP A 83 -0.17 4.79 -9.77
N TRP A 84 -0.89 5.85 -10.09
CA TRP A 84 -1.99 5.79 -11.05
C TRP A 84 -1.90 6.94 -12.02
N ALA A 85 -2.51 6.77 -13.19
CA ALA A 85 -2.66 7.83 -14.18
C ALA A 85 -4.02 7.64 -14.85
N ALA A 86 -4.68 8.74 -15.21
CA ALA A 86 -5.92 8.66 -15.98
C ALA A 86 -5.66 8.20 -17.43
N ASP A 87 -4.46 8.47 -17.94
CA ASP A 87 -3.97 8.06 -19.27
C ASP A 87 -2.50 7.64 -19.17
N ALA A 88 -2.06 6.71 -20.01
CA ALA A 88 -0.67 6.25 -20.13
C ALA A 88 0.31 7.35 -20.56
N ALA A 89 -0.18 8.43 -21.15
CA ALA A 89 0.63 9.60 -21.51
C ALA A 89 0.91 10.55 -20.34
N ASP A 90 0.20 10.39 -19.21
CA ASP A 90 0.35 11.24 -18.03
C ASP A 90 1.42 10.68 -17.08
N ALA A 91 2.18 11.55 -16.42
CA ALA A 91 3.24 11.16 -15.48
C ALA A 91 2.68 10.42 -14.24
N GLY A 92 1.36 10.50 -14.03
CA GLY A 92 0.63 9.87 -12.94
C GLY A 92 0.79 10.60 -11.61
N VAL A 93 -0.02 10.20 -10.64
CA VAL A 93 0.10 10.62 -9.24
C VAL A 93 0.55 9.43 -8.42
N ALA A 94 1.54 9.67 -7.55
CA ALA A 94 2.00 8.70 -6.58
C ALA A 94 1.38 8.97 -5.20
N LEU A 95 0.63 7.99 -4.69
CA LEU A 95 0.16 7.99 -3.31
C LEU A 95 0.99 7.03 -2.48
N THR A 96 1.49 7.51 -1.35
CA THR A 96 2.23 6.69 -0.39
C THR A 96 1.34 6.39 0.81
N LEU A 97 1.07 5.11 1.08
CA LEU A 97 0.50 4.65 2.34
C LEU A 97 1.63 4.61 3.37
N GLN A 98 1.45 5.36 4.45
CA GLN A 98 2.37 5.34 5.58
C GLN A 98 1.80 4.48 6.70
N PRO A 99 2.60 3.55 7.25
CA PRO A 99 2.21 2.84 8.46
C PRO A 99 2.00 3.83 9.60
N ALA A 100 1.14 3.47 10.55
CA ALA A 100 1.05 4.18 11.81
C ALA A 100 2.42 4.21 12.49
N LYS A 101 2.79 5.35 13.07
CA LYS A 101 4.07 5.52 13.76
C LYS A 101 3.85 6.31 15.04
N ASP A 102 4.32 5.78 16.16
CA ASP A 102 4.13 6.37 17.49
C ASP A 102 2.64 6.66 17.72
N ASP A 103 2.28 7.90 18.05
CA ASP A 103 0.88 8.33 18.25
C ASP A 103 0.17 8.77 16.93
N LEU A 104 0.81 8.61 15.77
CA LEU A 104 0.26 9.01 14.47
C LEU A 104 -0.44 7.84 13.77
N ALA A 105 -1.70 8.04 13.41
CA ALA A 105 -2.46 7.11 12.58
C ALA A 105 -1.83 6.93 11.18
N ALA A 106 -2.15 5.81 10.54
CA ALA A 106 -1.80 5.57 9.14
C ALA A 106 -2.40 6.65 8.22
N GLN A 107 -1.69 7.00 7.15
CA GLN A 107 -2.10 8.07 6.24
C GLN A 107 -1.79 7.75 4.78
N LEU A 108 -2.65 8.21 3.88
CA LEU A 108 -2.37 8.32 2.46
C LEU A 108 -1.80 9.71 2.17
N ILE A 109 -0.58 9.75 1.63
CA ILE A 109 0.15 10.98 1.31
C ILE A 109 0.28 11.12 -0.20
N ASP A 110 -0.10 12.28 -0.72
CA ASP A 110 0.23 12.67 -2.08
C ASP A 110 1.72 13.01 -2.15
N THR A 111 2.47 12.24 -2.93
CA THR A 111 3.92 12.38 -3.04
C THR A 111 4.33 13.69 -3.71
N GLY A 112 3.49 14.25 -4.58
CA GLY A 112 3.76 15.52 -5.26
C GLY A 112 3.72 16.71 -4.30
N THR A 113 2.83 16.67 -3.31
CA THR A 113 2.68 17.74 -2.30
C THR A 113 3.38 17.41 -0.98
N GLY A 114 3.65 16.14 -0.71
CA GLY A 114 4.17 15.63 0.56
C GLY A 114 3.16 15.65 1.71
N GLY A 115 1.91 16.07 1.44
CA GLY A 115 0.84 16.22 2.41
C GLY A 115 -0.16 15.07 2.43
N ALA A 116 -0.90 14.94 3.53
CA ALA A 116 -2.01 14.00 3.63
C ALA A 116 -3.07 14.32 2.56
N LEU A 117 -3.58 13.28 1.90
CA LEU A 117 -4.64 13.41 0.90
C LEU A 117 -5.96 13.77 1.60
N PRO A 118 -6.55 14.95 1.36
CA PRO A 118 -7.76 15.38 2.07
C PRO A 118 -8.93 14.42 1.84
N GLY A 119 -9.61 14.03 2.92
CA GLY A 119 -10.75 13.12 2.88
C GLY A 119 -10.39 11.64 2.70
N ALA A 120 -9.11 11.30 2.51
CA ALA A 120 -8.68 9.91 2.48
C ALA A 120 -8.65 9.30 3.87
N VAL A 121 -9.08 8.04 3.96
CA VAL A 121 -8.99 7.23 5.18
C VAL A 121 -8.00 6.11 4.93
N ALA A 122 -7.15 5.83 5.92
CA ALA A 122 -6.17 4.76 5.86
C ALA A 122 -6.13 4.02 7.20
N ALA A 123 -5.88 2.73 7.13
CA ALA A 123 -5.66 1.87 8.28
C ALA A 123 -4.48 0.94 8.01
N TRP A 124 -3.82 0.51 9.07
CA TRP A 124 -2.66 -0.38 9.02
C TRP A 124 -2.71 -1.31 10.23
N VAL A 125 -2.59 -2.60 9.98
CA VAL A 125 -2.41 -3.62 11.01
C VAL A 125 -1.10 -4.34 10.74
N SER A 126 -0.18 -4.29 11.71
CA SER A 126 0.99 -5.18 11.72
C SER A 126 0.63 -6.40 12.54
N VAL A 127 0.78 -7.57 11.94
CA VAL A 127 0.76 -8.84 12.67
C VAL A 127 2.21 -9.21 12.90
N ASP A 128 2.70 -8.96 14.12
CA ASP A 128 4.01 -9.45 14.53
C ASP A 128 4.03 -10.98 14.41
N ARG A 129 5.09 -11.53 13.82
CA ARG A 129 5.38 -12.97 13.86
C ARG A 129 6.17 -13.33 15.10
#